data_AF-A0A960I3V7-F1
#
_entry.id   AF-A0A960I3V7-F1
#
_cell.length_a   1.000
_cell.length_b   1.000
_cell.length_c   1.000
_cell.angle_alpha   90.00
_cell.angle_beta   90.00
_cell.angle_gamma   90.00
#
_symmetry.space_group_name_H-M   'P 1'
#
loop_
_entity.id
_entity.type
_entity.pdbx_description
1 polymer ?
#
loop_
_entity_poly.entity_id
_entity_poly.type
_entity_poly.pdbx_seq_one_letter_code
_entity_poly.pdbx_strand_id
1 'polypeptide(L)'
;GDDDVHGDPMGEMEYHQAQVGPNDCLPTSVAMVLSEVLGDEVPQGDLVDLANEMGLLGPTGMSIDGGVQLLEHYGVDAEATTGTLDDLRASLDAGDDVIIGLDADDLYGQGDAPFADDLVSGHAVVITGIDDEAGVVYINDPGFPDGAGVAISIEAFEDAWQDADHSMIVVEDDGSAGDEAGTAGNANPFGDVGGDDDSSLLESITRFILMPFSLKI
;
A
#
# COMPACT_ATOMS: atom_id res chain seq x y z
N GLY A 1 17.38 -20.83 4.77
CA GLY A 1 16.09 -21.51 5.03
C GLY A 1 15.05 -20.50 4.65
N ASP A 2 13.80 -20.55 5.13
CA ASP A 2 12.91 -19.38 4.92
C ASP A 2 13.31 -18.19 5.83
N ASP A 3 14.44 -18.29 6.55
CA ASP A 3 15.03 -17.24 7.38
C ASP A 3 15.80 -16.16 6.59
N ASP A 4 15.86 -16.30 5.26
CA ASP A 4 16.54 -15.37 4.35
C ASP A 4 15.54 -14.53 3.50
N VAL A 5 14.23 -14.75 3.66
CA VAL A 5 13.17 -14.01 2.95
C VAL A 5 12.26 -13.27 3.93
N HIS A 6 12.06 -11.98 3.69
CA HIS A 6 11.21 -11.08 4.46
C HIS A 6 10.00 -10.63 3.62
N GLY A 7 8.80 -10.59 4.20
CA GLY A 7 7.53 -10.29 3.50
C GLY A 7 6.95 -11.47 2.72
N ASP A 8 5.97 -11.22 1.83
CA ASP A 8 5.44 -12.22 0.89
C ASP A 8 5.59 -11.78 -0.58
N PRO A 9 6.81 -11.87 -1.16
CA PRO A 9 7.10 -11.37 -2.50
C PRO A 9 6.14 -11.83 -3.59
N MET A 10 5.58 -13.04 -3.46
CA MET A 10 4.72 -13.65 -4.46
C MET A 10 3.23 -13.43 -4.16
N GLY A 11 2.84 -13.35 -2.89
CA GLY A 11 1.47 -13.08 -2.47
C GLY A 11 1.03 -11.68 -2.88
N GLU A 12 1.89 -10.68 -2.69
CA GLU A 12 1.53 -9.28 -2.91
C GLU A 12 1.55 -8.85 -4.39
N MET A 13 2.12 -9.68 -5.28
CA MET A 13 2.14 -9.41 -6.73
C MET A 13 0.75 -9.20 -7.33
N GLU A 14 -0.29 -9.82 -6.75
CA GLU A 14 -1.64 -9.75 -7.30
C GLU A 14 -2.30 -8.37 -7.17
N TYR A 15 -1.84 -7.55 -6.22
CA TYR A 15 -2.35 -6.20 -5.98
C TYR A 15 -1.73 -5.16 -6.90
N HIS A 16 -0.79 -5.54 -7.77
CA HIS A 16 -0.13 -4.61 -8.68
C HIS A 16 -1.15 -3.85 -9.55
N GLN A 17 -0.98 -2.53 -9.60
CA GLN A 17 -1.71 -1.63 -10.47
C GLN A 17 -0.74 -0.68 -11.16
N ALA A 18 -0.96 -0.44 -12.45
CA ALA A 18 -0.18 0.51 -13.23
C ALA A 18 -0.80 1.90 -13.20
N GLN A 19 0.04 2.91 -12.99
CA GLN A 19 -0.35 4.31 -13.01
C GLN A 19 -0.78 4.73 -14.42
N VAL A 20 -1.75 5.65 -14.51
CA VAL A 20 -2.24 6.16 -15.81
C VAL A 20 -1.59 7.49 -16.16
N GLY A 21 -1.52 8.42 -15.21
CA GLY A 21 -0.87 9.71 -15.37
C GLY A 21 0.62 9.66 -15.03
N PRO A 22 1.41 10.64 -15.52
CA PRO A 22 2.86 10.68 -15.31
C PRO A 22 3.27 10.93 -13.84
N ASN A 23 2.34 11.39 -13.00
CA ASN A 23 2.60 11.80 -11.62
C ASN A 23 1.82 10.96 -10.60
N ASP A 24 1.21 9.87 -11.04
CA ASP A 24 0.23 9.11 -10.26
C ASP A 24 0.89 7.96 -9.47
N CYS A 25 2.22 7.85 -9.44
CA CYS A 25 2.95 6.76 -8.80
C CYS A 25 2.54 6.57 -7.33
N LEU A 26 2.61 7.61 -6.50
CA LEU A 26 2.28 7.53 -5.08
C LEU A 26 0.80 7.18 -4.80
N PRO A 27 -0.21 7.85 -5.40
CA PRO A 27 -1.60 7.43 -5.19
C PRO A 27 -1.88 6.02 -5.74
N THR A 28 -1.19 5.58 -6.79
CA THR A 28 -1.29 4.20 -7.28
C THR A 28 -0.71 3.21 -6.28
N SER A 29 0.46 3.50 -5.70
CA SER A 29 1.06 2.66 -4.65
C SER A 29 0.21 2.58 -3.40
N VAL A 30 -0.42 3.68 -2.98
CA VAL A 30 -1.42 3.67 -1.90
C VAL A 30 -2.61 2.77 -2.26
N ALA A 31 -3.08 2.78 -3.52
CA ALA A 31 -4.18 1.93 -3.95
C ALA A 31 -3.82 0.43 -3.89
N MET A 32 -2.58 0.06 -4.20
CA MET A 32 -2.09 -1.32 -4.08
C MET A 32 -2.13 -1.77 -2.61
N VAL A 33 -1.53 -0.99 -1.70
CA VAL A 33 -1.54 -1.28 -0.24
C VAL A 33 -2.97 -1.33 0.31
N LEU A 34 -3.85 -0.39 -0.07
CA LEU A 34 -5.24 -0.45 0.37
C LEU A 34 -6.00 -1.67 -0.17
N SER A 35 -5.65 -2.14 -1.37
CA SER A 35 -6.27 -3.34 -1.94
C SER A 35 -5.91 -4.59 -1.14
N GLU A 36 -4.67 -4.63 -0.67
CA GLU A 36 -4.16 -5.67 0.22
C GLU A 36 -4.83 -5.61 1.60
N VAL A 37 -4.69 -4.47 2.28
CA VAL A 37 -5.24 -4.26 3.63
C VAL A 37 -6.74 -4.52 3.68
N LEU A 38 -7.50 -4.09 2.66
CA LEU A 38 -8.95 -4.27 2.64
C LEU A 38 -9.39 -5.63 2.07
N GLY A 39 -8.48 -6.39 1.47
CA GLY A 39 -8.75 -7.67 0.82
C GLY A 39 -9.66 -7.60 -0.41
N ASP A 40 -9.88 -6.40 -0.96
CA ASP A 40 -10.70 -6.11 -2.13
C ASP A 40 -10.01 -5.04 -2.99
N GLU A 41 -10.10 -5.14 -4.32
CA GLU A 41 -9.47 -4.19 -5.24
C GLU A 41 -9.96 -2.75 -5.00
N VAL A 42 -9.02 -1.86 -4.67
CA VAL A 42 -9.21 -0.41 -4.65
C VAL A 42 -8.59 0.17 -5.92
N PRO A 43 -9.38 0.67 -6.89
CA PRO A 43 -8.85 1.15 -8.16
C PRO A 43 -7.95 2.38 -7.97
N GLN A 44 -6.76 2.38 -8.60
CA GLN A 44 -5.83 3.52 -8.53
C GLN A 44 -6.45 4.85 -8.96
N GLY A 45 -7.40 4.81 -9.90
CA GLY A 45 -8.10 6.01 -10.36
C GLY A 45 -8.90 6.70 -9.24
N ASP A 46 -9.45 5.93 -8.31
CA ASP A 46 -10.21 6.48 -7.17
C ASP A 46 -9.27 7.21 -6.20
N LEU A 47 -8.04 6.72 -6.01
CA LEU A 47 -7.02 7.39 -5.19
C LEU A 47 -6.45 8.64 -5.88
N VAL A 48 -6.27 8.60 -7.20
CA VAL A 48 -5.87 9.78 -7.98
C VAL A 48 -6.95 10.86 -7.91
N ASP A 49 -8.23 10.50 -8.07
CA ASP A 49 -9.34 11.45 -7.95
C ASP A 49 -9.44 12.02 -6.53
N LEU A 50 -9.33 11.17 -5.51
CA LEU A 50 -9.33 11.61 -4.10
C LEU A 50 -8.16 12.54 -3.79
N ALA A 51 -6.97 12.22 -4.26
CA ALA A 51 -5.79 13.06 -4.12
C ALA A 51 -5.96 14.45 -4.73
N ASN A 52 -6.59 14.53 -5.91
CA ASN A 52 -6.92 15.79 -6.55
C ASN A 52 -7.99 16.57 -5.76
N GLU A 53 -9.01 15.88 -5.24
CA GLU A 53 -10.06 16.50 -4.42
C GLU A 53 -9.49 17.10 -3.13
N MET A 54 -8.57 16.39 -2.48
CA MET A 54 -7.88 16.84 -1.26
C MET A 54 -6.80 17.89 -1.54
N GLY A 55 -6.44 18.11 -2.82
CA GLY A 55 -5.38 19.05 -3.21
C GLY A 55 -3.97 18.55 -2.89
N LEU A 56 -3.79 17.23 -2.80
CA LEU A 56 -2.53 16.56 -2.47
C LEU A 56 -1.67 16.27 -3.72
N LEU A 57 -2.30 16.08 -4.87
CA LEU A 57 -1.60 15.78 -6.13
C LEU A 57 -1.27 17.06 -6.90
N GLY A 58 0.02 17.32 -7.07
CA GLY A 58 0.56 18.47 -7.80
C GLY A 58 1.06 18.12 -9.21
N PRO A 59 1.54 19.13 -9.95
CA PRO A 59 2.08 18.94 -11.30
C PRO A 59 3.39 18.13 -11.35
N THR A 60 4.00 17.86 -10.19
CA THR A 60 5.26 17.11 -10.04
C THR A 60 5.08 15.89 -9.14
N GLY A 61 3.85 15.40 -8.96
CA GLY A 61 3.54 14.30 -8.04
C GLY A 61 2.99 14.78 -6.70
N MET A 62 3.06 13.88 -5.73
CA MET A 62 2.50 13.99 -4.39
C MET A 62 3.60 13.78 -3.35
N SER A 63 3.53 14.50 -2.23
CA SER A 63 4.43 14.28 -1.10
C SER A 63 4.09 13.00 -0.35
N ILE A 64 5.05 12.40 0.35
CA ILE A 64 4.86 11.22 1.18
C ILE A 64 3.77 11.41 2.26
N ASP A 65 3.71 12.60 2.88
CA ASP A 65 2.63 12.99 3.81
C ASP A 65 1.24 13.03 3.15
N GLY A 66 1.19 13.19 1.83
CA GLY A 66 -0.04 13.11 1.05
C GLY A 66 -0.51 11.66 0.93
N GLY A 67 0.42 10.72 0.74
CA GLY A 67 0.14 9.29 0.76
C GLY A 67 -0.42 8.85 2.11
N VAL A 68 0.19 9.30 3.22
CA VAL A 68 -0.33 9.06 4.58
C VAL A 68 -1.75 9.59 4.73
N GLN A 69 -2.03 10.83 4.29
CA GLN A 69 -3.38 11.39 4.36
C GLN A 69 -4.42 10.59 3.54
N LEU A 70 -4.01 9.95 2.44
CA LEU A 70 -4.90 9.05 1.70
C LEU A 70 -5.19 7.77 2.49
N LEU A 71 -4.17 7.14 3.07
CA LEU A 71 -4.33 5.96 3.93
C LEU A 71 -5.23 6.27 5.14
N GLU A 72 -4.97 7.38 5.83
CA GLU A 72 -5.78 7.87 6.95
C GLU A 72 -7.24 8.15 6.55
N HIS A 73 -7.48 8.59 5.31
CA HIS A 73 -8.84 8.78 4.79
C HIS A 73 -9.63 7.48 4.75
N TYR A 74 -8.96 6.35 4.48
CA TYR A 74 -9.54 5.02 4.52
C TYR A 74 -9.55 4.41 5.93
N GLY A 75 -9.04 5.11 6.94
CA GLY A 75 -8.96 4.65 8.32
C GLY A 75 -7.83 3.65 8.57
N VAL A 76 -6.81 3.66 7.70
CA VAL A 76 -5.60 2.84 7.82
C VAL A 76 -4.51 3.67 8.48
N ASP A 77 -3.93 3.15 9.55
CA ASP A 77 -2.86 3.81 10.30
C ASP A 77 -1.53 3.69 9.55
N ALA A 78 -0.88 4.81 9.28
CA ALA A 78 0.35 4.87 8.52
C ALA A 78 1.28 5.99 9.00
N GLU A 79 2.59 5.78 8.87
CA GLU A 79 3.61 6.77 9.21
C GLU A 79 4.57 7.00 8.04
N ALA A 80 4.80 8.28 7.70
CA ALA A 80 5.92 8.65 6.84
C ALA A 80 7.18 8.83 7.68
N THR A 81 8.23 8.10 7.34
CA THR A 81 9.50 8.06 8.07
C THR A 81 10.69 7.90 7.12
N THR A 82 11.88 7.82 7.69
CA THR A 82 13.09 7.40 6.99
C THR A 82 13.68 6.17 7.66
N GLY A 83 14.20 5.24 6.88
CA GLY A 83 14.65 3.95 7.41
C GLY A 83 16.06 3.54 7.00
N THR A 84 16.36 2.30 7.33
CA THR A 84 17.49 1.53 6.83
C THR A 84 16.97 0.20 6.26
N LEU A 85 17.81 -0.52 5.52
CA LEU A 85 17.44 -1.85 5.04
C LEU A 85 17.06 -2.82 6.19
N ASP A 86 17.67 -2.68 7.37
CA ASP A 86 17.30 -3.48 8.54
C ASP A 86 15.93 -3.09 9.11
N ASP A 87 15.56 -1.82 9.07
CA ASP A 87 14.21 -1.37 9.46
C ASP A 87 13.16 -1.86 8.46
N LEU A 88 13.49 -1.88 7.17
CA LEU A 88 12.64 -2.42 6.11
C LEU A 88 12.41 -3.92 6.30
N ARG A 89 13.46 -4.71 6.54
CA ARG A 89 13.33 -6.13 6.89
C ARG A 89 12.43 -6.33 8.11
N ALA A 90 12.62 -5.53 9.15
CA ALA A 90 11.84 -5.65 10.38
C ALA A 90 10.35 -5.33 10.17
N SER A 91 10.03 -4.36 9.31
CA SER A 91 8.65 -4.02 8.95
C SER A 91 7.99 -5.16 8.18
N LEU A 92 8.69 -5.70 7.17
CA LEU A 92 8.22 -6.84 6.38
C LEU A 92 8.06 -8.12 7.24
N ASP A 93 8.93 -8.35 8.21
CA ASP A 93 8.81 -9.47 9.18
C ASP A 93 7.63 -9.28 10.15
N ALA A 94 7.23 -8.05 10.41
CA ALA A 94 6.05 -7.73 11.22
C ALA A 94 4.74 -7.87 10.43
N GLY A 95 4.82 -7.97 9.10
CA GLY A 95 3.67 -7.98 8.21
C GLY A 95 3.20 -6.58 7.79
N ASP A 96 3.97 -5.54 8.08
CA ASP A 96 3.65 -4.17 7.72
C ASP A 96 3.85 -3.94 6.22
N ASP A 97 2.90 -3.28 5.54
CA ASP A 97 3.09 -2.86 4.15
C ASP A 97 4.02 -1.65 4.08
N VAL A 98 4.87 -1.61 3.05
CA VAL A 98 5.83 -0.52 2.87
C VAL A 98 5.80 0.07 1.48
N ILE A 99 5.60 1.39 1.41
CA ILE A 99 5.79 2.20 0.20
C ILE A 99 7.13 2.93 0.30
N ILE A 100 7.98 2.80 -0.72
CA ILE A 100 9.30 3.44 -0.77
C ILE A 100 9.31 4.57 -1.79
N GLY A 101 9.91 5.70 -1.41
CA GLY A 101 10.32 6.75 -2.35
C GLY A 101 11.68 6.41 -2.96
N LEU A 102 11.80 6.43 -4.28
CA LEU A 102 13.05 6.12 -5.02
C LEU A 102 13.41 7.26 -5.96
N ASP A 103 14.69 7.49 -6.22
CA ASP A 103 15.11 8.21 -7.41
C ASP A 103 15.05 7.27 -8.63
N ALA A 104 14.11 7.56 -9.52
CA ALA A 104 13.86 6.76 -10.72
C ALA A 104 15.00 6.87 -11.74
N ASP A 105 15.76 7.97 -11.75
CA ASP A 105 16.85 8.19 -12.70
C ASP A 105 18.02 7.22 -12.43
N ASP A 106 18.25 6.81 -11.19
CA ASP A 106 19.32 5.87 -10.88
C ASP A 106 18.95 4.42 -11.23
N LEU A 107 17.68 4.05 -11.06
CA LEU A 107 17.18 2.72 -11.43
C LEU A 107 16.97 2.56 -12.93
N TYR A 108 16.47 3.60 -13.59
CA TYR A 108 15.96 3.51 -14.95
C TYR A 108 16.63 4.47 -15.94
N GLY A 109 17.47 5.41 -15.49
CA GLY A 109 18.13 6.40 -16.32
C GLY A 109 19.46 5.95 -16.95
N GLN A 110 19.98 4.77 -16.60
CA GLN A 110 21.20 4.23 -17.21
C GLN A 110 20.90 3.28 -18.39
N GLY A 111 21.18 3.72 -19.63
CA GLY A 111 21.17 2.89 -20.85
C GLY A 111 19.96 3.12 -21.79
N ASP A 112 19.72 2.19 -22.72
CA ASP A 112 18.47 2.14 -23.53
C ASP A 112 17.28 1.62 -22.70
N ALA A 113 17.25 1.96 -21.41
CA ALA A 113 16.14 1.64 -20.53
C ALA A 113 14.93 2.50 -20.97
N PRO A 114 13.71 1.93 -20.99
CA PRO A 114 12.61 2.50 -21.76
C PRO A 114 12.07 3.86 -21.28
N PHE A 115 12.72 4.61 -20.38
CA PHE A 115 12.15 5.83 -19.77
C PHE A 115 13.17 6.91 -19.31
N ALA A 116 14.42 6.86 -19.75
CA ALA A 116 15.49 7.78 -19.30
C ALA A 116 15.26 9.29 -19.54
N ASP A 117 14.27 9.68 -20.35
CA ASP A 117 14.07 11.08 -20.79
C ASP A 117 12.87 11.80 -20.12
N ASP A 118 11.99 11.08 -19.40
CA ASP A 118 10.70 11.61 -18.90
C ASP A 118 10.44 11.37 -17.39
N LEU A 119 11.40 10.84 -16.64
CA LEU A 119 11.22 10.58 -15.21
C LEU A 119 11.39 11.87 -14.39
N VAL A 120 10.42 12.12 -13.51
CA VAL A 120 10.64 13.03 -12.37
C VAL A 120 11.54 12.25 -11.41
N SER A 121 12.60 12.87 -10.87
CA SER A 121 13.58 12.26 -9.95
C SER A 121 12.96 11.70 -8.63
N GLY A 122 11.63 11.65 -8.51
CA GLY A 122 10.93 10.93 -7.46
C GLY A 122 9.95 9.91 -8.03
N HIS A 123 10.02 8.68 -7.53
CA HIS A 123 9.11 7.57 -7.80
C HIS A 123 8.64 6.93 -6.50
N ALA A 124 7.51 6.23 -6.53
CA ALA A 124 6.97 5.53 -5.39
C ALA A 124 6.57 4.11 -5.77
N VAL A 125 7.07 3.12 -5.05
CA VAL A 125 6.82 1.68 -5.28
C VAL A 125 6.39 0.99 -3.99
N VAL A 126 5.73 -0.16 -4.09
CA VAL A 126 5.44 -1.02 -2.94
C VAL A 126 6.50 -2.10 -2.86
N ILE A 127 7.04 -2.34 -1.66
CA ILE A 127 7.99 -3.43 -1.42
C ILE A 127 7.21 -4.67 -1.06
N THR A 128 7.36 -5.73 -1.85
CA THR A 128 6.69 -7.01 -1.58
C THR A 128 7.59 -8.01 -0.86
N GLY A 129 8.89 -7.75 -0.83
CA GLY A 129 9.77 -8.44 0.09
C GLY A 129 11.25 -8.32 -0.23
N ILE A 130 12.08 -8.92 0.61
CA ILE A 130 13.54 -8.95 0.49
C ILE A 130 13.99 -10.41 0.55
N ASP A 131 14.82 -10.84 -0.40
CA ASP A 131 15.51 -12.13 -0.37
C ASP A 131 17.02 -11.86 -0.22
N ASP A 132 17.53 -12.08 0.99
CA ASP A 132 18.93 -11.87 1.35
C ASP A 132 19.87 -12.92 0.75
N GLU A 133 19.37 -14.14 0.48
CA GLU A 133 20.15 -15.19 -0.18
C GLU A 133 20.35 -14.85 -1.67
N ALA A 134 19.30 -14.40 -2.34
CA ALA A 134 19.34 -13.96 -3.73
C ALA A 134 19.94 -12.55 -3.89
N GLY A 135 19.94 -11.74 -2.83
CA GLY A 135 20.44 -10.37 -2.82
C GLY A 135 19.54 -9.39 -3.57
N VAL A 136 18.22 -9.58 -3.48
CA VAL A 136 17.22 -8.79 -4.22
C VAL A 136 16.10 -8.26 -3.32
N VAL A 137 15.55 -7.12 -3.73
CA VAL A 137 14.28 -6.56 -3.26
C VAL A 137 13.24 -6.78 -4.35
N TYR A 138 12.08 -7.29 -3.97
CA TYR A 138 10.92 -7.45 -4.84
C TYR A 138 9.98 -6.27 -4.66
N ILE A 139 9.51 -5.71 -5.77
CA ILE A 139 8.65 -4.53 -5.77
C ILE A 139 7.43 -4.69 -6.69
N ASN A 140 6.33 -4.07 -6.31
CA ASN A 140 5.26 -3.69 -7.24
C ASN A 140 5.51 -2.25 -7.71
N ASP A 141 5.90 -2.10 -8.98
CA ASP A 141 6.22 -0.81 -9.60
C ASP A 141 5.02 -0.28 -10.42
N PRO A 142 4.37 0.83 -10.00
CA PRO A 142 3.23 1.36 -10.72
C PRO A 142 3.60 2.00 -12.07
N GLY A 143 4.88 2.31 -12.31
CA GLY A 143 5.38 2.91 -13.54
C GLY A 143 5.27 1.98 -14.75
N PHE A 144 5.12 0.67 -14.53
CA PHE A 144 5.10 -0.33 -15.60
C PHE A 144 3.84 -1.20 -15.55
N PRO A 145 3.17 -1.45 -16.70
CA PRO A 145 2.08 -2.43 -16.79
C PRO A 145 2.45 -3.85 -16.37
N ASP A 146 3.73 -4.22 -16.46
CA ASP A 146 4.32 -5.49 -16.02
C ASP A 146 5.22 -5.32 -14.78
N GLY A 147 4.95 -4.31 -13.95
CA GLY A 147 5.73 -3.97 -12.77
C GLY A 147 5.47 -4.84 -11.53
N ALA A 148 4.69 -5.92 -11.63
CA ALA A 148 4.39 -6.80 -10.51
C ALA A 148 5.62 -7.63 -10.10
N GLY A 149 6.00 -7.55 -8.81
CA GLY A 149 7.13 -8.26 -8.18
C GLY A 149 8.42 -8.26 -9.01
N VAL A 150 8.79 -7.10 -9.54
CA VAL A 150 10.08 -6.85 -10.18
C VAL A 150 11.19 -7.06 -9.15
N ALA A 151 12.22 -7.82 -9.53
CA ALA A 151 13.39 -8.03 -8.68
C ALA A 151 14.49 -7.01 -9.01
N ILE A 152 14.92 -6.26 -8.01
CA ILE A 152 16.03 -5.30 -8.09
C ILE A 152 17.13 -5.77 -7.13
N SER A 153 18.40 -5.69 -7.53
CA SER A 153 19.49 -5.99 -6.60
C SER A 153 19.47 -5.03 -5.41
N ILE A 154 19.71 -5.52 -4.20
CA ILE A 154 19.76 -4.69 -2.97
C ILE A 154 20.71 -3.49 -3.15
N GLU A 155 21.85 -3.67 -3.83
CA GLU A 155 22.80 -2.58 -4.10
C GLU A 155 22.18 -1.43 -4.91
N ALA A 156 21.45 -1.74 -5.99
CA ALA A 156 20.80 -0.73 -6.83
C ALA A 156 19.60 -0.09 -6.13
N PHE A 157 18.84 -0.87 -5.36
CA PHE A 157 17.75 -0.35 -4.54
C PHE A 157 18.26 0.65 -3.50
N GLU A 158 19.30 0.29 -2.74
CA GLU A 158 19.86 1.14 -1.70
C GLU A 158 20.44 2.45 -2.27
N ASP A 159 21.12 2.40 -3.42
CA ASP A 159 21.65 3.60 -4.09
C ASP A 159 20.53 4.58 -4.45
N ALA A 160 19.46 4.08 -5.08
CA ALA A 160 18.30 4.89 -5.46
C ALA A 160 17.47 5.37 -4.27
N TRP A 161 17.40 4.57 -3.19
CA TRP A 161 16.68 4.93 -1.97
C TRP A 161 17.44 5.98 -1.16
N GLN A 162 18.77 5.91 -1.13
CA GLN A 162 19.63 6.88 -0.47
C GLN A 162 19.49 8.27 -1.09
N ASP A 163 19.41 8.36 -2.41
CA ASP A 163 19.23 9.64 -3.13
C ASP A 163 17.79 10.20 -2.97
N ALA A 164 16.86 9.37 -2.49
CA ALA A 164 15.52 9.74 -2.03
C ALA A 164 15.40 9.86 -0.49
N ASP A 165 16.51 10.18 0.21
CA ASP A 165 16.60 10.41 1.66
C ASP A 165 16.16 9.21 2.53
N HIS A 166 16.21 7.99 2.00
CA HIS A 166 15.66 6.77 2.61
C HIS A 166 14.19 6.90 3.04
N SER A 167 13.40 7.67 2.29
CA SER A 167 11.99 7.92 2.63
C SER A 167 11.11 6.68 2.45
N MET A 168 10.19 6.45 3.39
CA MET A 168 9.25 5.33 3.37
C MET A 168 7.92 5.68 4.07
N ILE A 169 6.83 5.07 3.63
CA ILE A 169 5.58 4.98 4.38
C ILE A 169 5.48 3.55 4.91
N VAL A 170 5.29 3.41 6.21
CA VAL A 170 4.97 2.14 6.86
C VAL A 170 3.48 2.15 7.19
N VAL A 171 2.79 1.08 6.81
CA VAL A 171 1.39 0.82 7.15
C VAL A 171 1.37 -0.35 8.12
N GLU A 172 0.93 -0.10 9.35
CA GLU A 172 0.98 -1.13 10.40
C GLU A 172 -0.10 -2.20 10.15
N ASP A 173 0.28 -3.48 10.17
CA ASP A 173 -0.70 -4.56 10.23
C ASP A 173 -1.30 -4.62 11.64
N ASP A 174 -2.45 -3.96 11.83
CA ASP A 174 -3.18 -3.99 13.09
C ASP A 174 -3.88 -5.33 13.34
N GLY A 175 -3.79 -6.28 12.40
CA GLY A 175 -4.43 -7.58 12.42
C GLY A 175 -5.96 -7.52 12.46
N SER A 176 -6.58 -6.35 12.22
CA SER A 176 -8.01 -6.13 12.40
C SER A 176 -8.82 -6.20 11.11
N ALA A 177 -8.15 -6.18 9.94
CA ALA A 177 -8.84 -6.22 8.64
C ALA A 177 -9.37 -7.61 8.23
N GLY A 178 -9.09 -8.67 8.99
CA GLY A 178 -9.47 -10.06 8.64
C GLY A 178 -10.77 -10.61 9.24
N ASP A 179 -11.41 -9.96 10.22
CA ASP A 179 -12.45 -10.60 11.04
C ASP A 179 -13.91 -10.26 10.68
N GLU A 180 -14.18 -9.36 9.73
CA GLU A 180 -15.54 -8.99 9.31
C GLU A 180 -15.94 -9.56 7.93
N ALA A 181 -15.29 -10.65 7.48
CA ALA A 181 -15.82 -11.50 6.41
C ALA A 181 -16.97 -12.36 6.96
N GLY A 182 -18.14 -11.72 7.16
CA GLY A 182 -19.37 -12.34 7.64
C GLY A 182 -19.70 -13.61 6.87
N THR A 183 -19.55 -14.75 7.55
CA THR A 183 -20.08 -16.03 7.08
C THR A 183 -21.60 -15.90 6.92
N ALA A 184 -22.07 -15.74 5.69
CA ALA A 184 -23.48 -15.94 5.34
C ALA A 184 -23.80 -17.44 5.38
N GLY A 185 -23.65 -18.03 6.56
CA GLY A 185 -24.08 -19.37 6.92
C GLY A 185 -25.58 -19.36 7.15
N ASN A 186 -26.32 -19.76 6.12
CA ASN A 186 -27.74 -20.09 6.13
C ASN A 186 -28.19 -20.78 7.44
N ALA A 187 -28.86 -20.05 8.33
CA ALA A 187 -29.57 -20.62 9.48
C ALA A 187 -30.87 -19.85 9.73
N ASN A 188 -31.99 -20.41 9.26
CA ASN A 188 -33.27 -20.21 9.92
C ASN A 188 -33.39 -21.32 10.98
N PRO A 189 -33.62 -20.98 12.26
CA PRO A 189 -34.93 -21.34 12.78
C PRO A 189 -35.47 -20.37 13.84
N PHE A 190 -36.77 -20.10 13.75
CA PHE A 190 -37.59 -19.80 14.91
C PHE A 190 -37.34 -20.85 16.01
N GLY A 191 -36.89 -20.43 17.19
CA GLY A 191 -36.64 -21.34 18.30
C GLY A 191 -36.14 -20.67 19.58
N ASP A 192 -37.10 -20.15 20.35
CA ASP A 192 -37.13 -20.18 21.82
C ASP A 192 -36.23 -19.25 22.67
N VAL A 193 -36.82 -18.84 23.79
CA VAL A 193 -36.44 -17.78 24.73
C VAL A 193 -35.74 -18.36 25.96
N GLY A 194 -34.71 -17.64 26.43
CA GLY A 194 -34.10 -17.76 27.76
C GLY A 194 -32.65 -17.27 27.66
N GLY A 195 -32.13 -16.31 28.43
CA GLY A 195 -32.43 -15.90 29.80
C GLY A 195 -31.08 -15.81 30.50
N ASP A 196 -30.83 -14.67 31.15
CA ASP A 196 -29.76 -14.38 32.12
C ASP A 196 -28.42 -13.81 31.60
N ASP A 197 -28.36 -12.48 31.69
CA ASP A 197 -27.31 -11.60 32.22
C ASP A 197 -25.85 -12.11 32.29
N ASP A 198 -24.96 -11.45 31.54
CA ASP A 198 -23.72 -10.93 32.14
C ASP A 198 -23.21 -9.67 31.44
N SER A 199 -22.41 -8.93 32.19
CA SER A 199 -22.34 -7.47 32.16
C SER A 199 -21.28 -6.90 31.22
N SER A 200 -21.55 -5.67 30.79
CA SER A 200 -20.60 -4.67 30.27
C SER A 200 -20.05 -4.87 28.86
N LEU A 201 -19.72 -3.74 28.24
CA LEU A 201 -19.32 -3.50 26.84
C LEU A 201 -20.52 -3.19 25.92
N LEU A 202 -20.37 -2.15 25.11
CA LEU A 202 -21.34 -1.56 24.17
C LEU A 202 -22.16 -0.34 24.68
N GLU A 203 -21.47 0.70 25.13
CA GLU A 203 -21.98 2.08 25.00
C GLU A 203 -20.91 2.98 24.36
N SER A 204 -20.52 2.68 23.12
CA SER A 204 -20.09 3.70 22.15
C SER A 204 -19.90 3.11 20.75
N ILE A 205 -21.00 2.75 20.07
CA ILE A 205 -21.01 2.75 18.61
C ILE A 205 -22.15 3.67 18.21
N THR A 206 -21.84 4.98 18.20
CA THR A 206 -22.68 5.96 17.51
C THR A 206 -22.55 5.69 16.02
N ARG A 207 -23.47 4.84 15.57
CA ARG A 207 -23.99 4.67 14.23
C ARG A 207 -23.88 5.95 13.38
N PHE A 208 -22.81 6.07 12.59
CA PHE A 208 -22.83 6.93 11.41
C PHE A 208 -23.55 6.17 10.30
N ILE A 209 -24.81 6.55 10.07
CA ILE A 209 -25.63 6.02 8.98
C ILE A 209 -25.09 6.60 7.68
N LEU A 210 -24.49 5.75 6.85
CA LEU A 210 -24.24 6.00 5.43
C LEU A 210 -25.53 6.48 4.75
N MET A 211 -25.54 7.71 4.25
CA MET A 211 -26.60 8.18 3.36
C MET A 211 -26.29 7.70 1.93
N PRO A 212 -27.28 7.22 1.15
CA PRO A 212 -27.06 6.83 -0.22
C PRO A 212 -26.94 8.05 -1.14
N PHE A 213 -25.87 8.09 -1.92
CA PHE A 213 -25.70 9.03 -3.03
C PHE A 213 -26.88 8.91 -4.01
N SER A 214 -27.59 10.02 -4.23
CA SER A 214 -28.56 10.14 -5.31
C SER A 214 -27.87 10.65 -6.56
N LEU A 215 -27.62 9.73 -7.50
CA LEU A 215 -27.27 10.02 -8.89
C LEU A 215 -28.38 10.87 -9.55
N LYS A 216 -28.01 11.96 -10.23
CA LYS A 216 -28.88 12.60 -11.23
C LYS A 216 -28.09 12.86 -12.51
N ILE A 217 -28.70 12.35 -13.58
CA ILE A 217 -28.40 12.47 -15.02
C ILE A 217 -28.25 13.93 -15.44
#